data_AF-A0A4Y2PRY1-F1
#
_entry.id   AF-A0A4Y2PRY1-F1
#
_cell.length_a   1.000
_cell.length_b   1.000
_cell.length_c   1.000
_cell.angle_alpha   90.00
_cell.angle_beta   90.00
_cell.angle_gamma   90.00
#
_symmetry.space_group_name_H-M   'P 1'
#
loop_
_entity.id
_entity.type
_entity.pdbx_description
1 polymer ?
#
loop_
_entity_poly.entity_id
_entity_poly.type
_entity_poly.pdbx_seq_one_letter_code
_entity_poly.pdbx_strand_id
1 'polypeptide(L)'
;MNFHQNILLNNFLIDMQYLDNVANIFLGKRSCPGEPFARSEVFMYLVCIMQKFHVSLPEGAVPDFEGVLGLSLAPKPFEICIKKRR
;
A
#
# COMPACT_ATOMS: atom_id res chain seq x y z
N MET A 1 -3.51 21.62 -14.61
CA MET A 1 -3.56 20.14 -14.52
C MET A 1 -2.20 19.51 -14.23
N ASN A 2 -1.06 20.02 -14.73
CA ASN A 2 0.22 19.29 -14.65
C ASN A 2 1.06 19.51 -13.37
N PHE A 3 0.66 20.35 -12.42
CA PHE A 3 1.48 20.63 -11.21
C PHE A 3 1.20 19.66 -10.06
N HIS A 4 -0.07 19.30 -9.84
CA HIS A 4 -0.48 18.45 -8.72
C HIS A 4 -0.12 16.96 -8.93
N GLN A 5 -0.08 16.50 -10.19
CA GLN A 5 0.46 15.17 -10.52
C GLN A 5 1.97 15.10 -10.31
N ASN A 6 2.72 16.16 -10.65
CA ASN A 6 4.16 16.21 -10.42
C ASN A 6 4.54 16.21 -8.92
N ILE A 7 3.75 16.84 -8.05
CA ILE A 7 4.00 16.79 -6.60
C ILE A 7 3.75 15.38 -6.04
N LEU A 8 2.66 14.71 -6.45
CA LEU A 8 2.38 13.34 -6.04
C LEU A 8 3.44 12.34 -6.57
N LEU A 9 3.89 12.51 -7.82
CA LEU A 9 4.96 11.70 -8.39
C LEU A 9 6.31 11.96 -7.72
N ASN A 10 6.68 13.22 -7.46
CA ASN A 10 7.94 13.52 -6.78
C ASN A 10 7.97 13.01 -5.34
N ASN A 11 6.87 13.16 -4.58
CA ASN A 11 6.79 12.59 -3.24
C ASN A 11 6.84 11.05 -3.29
N PHE A 12 6.15 10.42 -4.24
CA PHE A 12 6.22 8.96 -4.42
C PHE A 12 7.61 8.46 -4.81
N LEU A 13 8.36 9.20 -5.65
CA LEU A 13 9.74 8.88 -6.00
C LEU A 13 10.70 9.05 -4.81
N ILE A 14 10.47 10.06 -3.96
CA ILE A 14 11.22 10.26 -2.71
C ILE A 14 10.91 9.13 -1.71
N ASP A 15 9.63 8.76 -1.54
CA ASP A 15 9.20 7.64 -0.70
C ASP A 15 9.76 6.30 -1.20
N MET A 16 9.83 6.10 -2.53
CA MET A 16 10.47 4.92 -3.12
C MET A 16 11.94 4.82 -2.71
N GLN A 17 12.70 5.91 -2.85
CA GLN A 17 14.12 5.93 -2.52
C GLN A 17 14.35 5.87 -0.99
N TYR A 18 13.38 6.27 -0.18
CA TYR A 18 13.39 6.01 1.26
C TYR A 18 13.11 4.54 1.59
N LEU A 19 12.14 3.89 0.93
CA LEU A 19 11.85 2.46 1.09
C LEU A 19 13.03 1.55 0.73
N ASP A 20 13.81 1.91 -0.29
CA ASP A 20 15.06 1.21 -0.65
C ASP A 20 16.08 1.20 0.51
N ASN A 21 16.04 2.22 1.39
CA ASN A 21 16.88 2.32 2.58
C ASN A 21 16.27 1.66 3.84
N VAL A 22 14.98 1.31 3.82
CA VAL A 22 14.24 0.68 4.95
C VAL A 22 14.07 -0.84 4.77
N ALA A 23 14.39 -1.38 3.58
CA ALA A 23 14.93 -2.73 3.41
C ALA A 23 14.07 -3.92 3.90
N ASN A 24 12.74 -3.87 3.78
CA ASN A 24 11.86 -4.99 4.15
C ASN A 24 11.76 -6.12 3.09
N ILE A 25 12.53 -6.07 2.00
CA ILE A 25 12.53 -7.11 0.93
C ILE A 25 13.94 -7.47 0.42
N PHE A 26 14.86 -7.75 1.35
CA PHE A 26 16.22 -8.29 1.13
C PHE A 26 17.20 -7.38 0.34
N LEU A 27 18.36 -7.07 0.92
CA LEU A 27 19.42 -6.31 0.25
C LEU A 27 20.50 -7.22 -0.40
N GLY A 28 21.12 -6.71 -1.46
CA GLY A 28 22.24 -7.37 -2.14
C GLY A 28 21.83 -8.49 -3.11
N LYS A 29 22.66 -9.54 -3.24
CA LYS A 29 22.51 -10.62 -4.24
C LYS A 29 21.24 -11.50 -4.09
N ARG A 30 20.40 -11.22 -3.09
CA ARG A 30 19.15 -11.94 -2.80
C ARG A 30 17.94 -11.00 -2.76
N SER A 31 18.07 -9.78 -3.29
CA SER A 31 16.94 -8.86 -3.44
C SER A 31 15.81 -9.49 -4.25
N CYS A 32 14.58 -9.10 -3.95
CA CYS A 32 13.42 -9.62 -4.65
C CYS A 32 13.38 -9.09 -6.10
N PRO A 33 13.49 -9.95 -7.14
CA PRO A 33 13.41 -9.49 -8.52
C PRO A 33 12.03 -8.92 -8.88
N GLY A 34 11.00 -9.24 -8.09
CA GLY A 34 9.64 -8.72 -8.23
C GLY A 34 9.39 -7.37 -7.52
N GLU A 35 10.36 -6.81 -6.79
CA GLU A 35 10.13 -5.58 -6.00
C GLU A 35 9.62 -4.39 -6.84
N PRO A 36 10.22 -4.02 -7.99
CA PRO A 36 9.73 -2.88 -8.78
C PRO A 36 8.30 -3.10 -9.31
N PHE A 37 7.94 -4.36 -9.59
CA PHE A 37 6.60 -4.74 -10.03
C PHE A 37 5.60 -4.62 -8.87
N ALA A 38 5.89 -5.26 -7.73
CA ALA A 38 5.05 -5.21 -6.54
C ALA A 38 4.82 -3.78 -6.03
N ARG A 39 5.87 -2.92 -6.03
CA ARG A 39 5.77 -1.52 -5.62
C ARG A 39 4.90 -0.68 -6.58
N SER A 40 4.86 -1.03 -7.87
CA SER A 40 3.95 -0.44 -8.87
C SER A 40 2.51 -0.96 -8.75
N GLU A 41 2.35 -2.26 -8.54
CA GLU A 41 1.06 -2.95 -8.38
C GLU A 41 0.30 -2.44 -7.14
N VAL A 42 0.96 -2.41 -5.98
CA VAL A 42 0.39 -1.90 -4.73
C VAL A 42 -0.02 -0.43 -4.87
N PHE A 43 0.83 0.42 -5.47
CA PHE A 43 0.50 1.82 -5.70
C PHE A 43 -0.75 1.97 -6.58
N MET A 44 -0.79 1.29 -7.72
CA MET A 44 -1.91 1.39 -8.66
C MET A 44 -3.21 0.87 -8.06
N TYR A 45 -3.20 -0.26 -7.34
CA TYR A 45 -4.40 -0.75 -6.66
C TYR A 45 -4.87 0.21 -5.56
N LEU A 46 -3.97 0.64 -4.66
CA LEU A 46 -4.31 1.56 -3.57
C LEU A 46 -4.92 2.86 -4.10
N VAL A 47 -4.27 3.50 -5.07
CA VAL A 47 -4.74 4.75 -5.68
C VAL A 47 -6.07 4.55 -6.40
N CYS A 48 -6.22 3.49 -7.19
CA CYS A 48 -7.49 3.22 -7.89
C CYS A 48 -8.65 2.97 -6.93
N ILE A 49 -8.40 2.28 -5.80
CA ILE A 49 -9.40 2.04 -4.75
C ILE A 49 -9.78 3.37 -4.07
N MET A 50 -8.81 4.14 -3.57
CA MET A 50 -9.06 5.40 -2.85
C MET A 50 -9.66 6.52 -3.72
N GLN A 51 -9.39 6.51 -5.03
CA GLN A 51 -10.01 7.43 -5.99
C GLN A 51 -11.49 7.08 -6.23
N LYS A 52 -11.82 5.79 -6.39
CA LYS A 52 -13.16 5.33 -6.78
C LYS A 52 -14.09 4.98 -5.63
N PHE A 53 -13.56 4.74 -4.43
CA PHE A 53 -14.32 4.27 -3.29
C PHE A 53 -13.94 5.00 -2.00
N HIS A 54 -14.92 5.17 -1.14
CA HIS A 54 -14.73 5.40 0.29
C HIS A 54 -14.69 4.04 0.98
N VAL A 55 -13.59 3.76 1.67
CA VAL A 55 -13.39 2.54 2.46
C VAL A 55 -13.50 2.90 3.93
N SER A 56 -14.34 2.21 4.68
CA SER A 56 -14.50 2.38 6.12
C SER A 56 -14.62 1.02 6.82
N LEU A 57 -14.41 1.01 8.14
CA LEU A 57 -14.83 -0.12 8.96
C LEU A 57 -16.37 -0.14 9.09
N PRO A 58 -16.98 -1.28 9.49
CA PRO A 58 -18.35 -1.33 10.00
C PRO A 58 -18.55 -0.41 11.20
N GLU A 59 -19.79 0.01 11.46
CA GLU A 59 -20.10 0.89 12.59
C GLU A 59 -19.79 0.21 13.93
N GLY A 60 -19.05 0.90 14.79
CA GLY A 60 -18.60 0.37 16.09
C GLY A 60 -17.41 -0.59 16.06
N ALA A 61 -16.91 -0.98 14.88
CA ALA A 61 -15.74 -1.85 14.77
C ALA A 61 -14.42 -1.09 15.07
N VAL A 62 -13.55 -1.73 15.85
CA VAL A 62 -12.19 -1.24 16.16
C VAL A 62 -11.19 -2.05 15.32
N PRO A 63 -10.21 -1.41 14.65
CA PRO A 63 -9.22 -2.14 13.87
C PRO A 63 -8.27 -2.92 14.78
N ASP A 64 -8.07 -4.20 14.47
CA ASP A 64 -6.98 -5.01 15.01
C ASP A 64 -5.77 -4.93 14.08
N PHE A 65 -4.60 -4.64 14.64
CA PHE A 65 -3.33 -4.53 13.93
C PHE A 65 -2.37 -5.70 14.23
N GLU A 66 -2.78 -6.66 15.06
CA GLU A 66 -2.03 -7.90 15.26
C GLU A 66 -2.11 -8.81 14.02
N GLY A 67 -0.95 -9.12 13.45
CA GLY A 67 -0.84 -10.08 12.35
C GLY A 67 -0.66 -11.53 12.83
N VAL A 68 -1.18 -12.46 12.04
CA VAL A 68 -0.85 -13.89 12.13
C VAL A 68 0.45 -14.11 11.37
N LEU A 69 1.48 -14.61 12.07
CA LEU A 69 2.79 -14.90 11.49
C LEU A 69 2.81 -16.29 10.84
N GLY A 70 3.18 -16.34 9.56
CA GLY A 70 3.47 -17.56 8.81
C GLY A 70 4.70 -17.38 7.93
N LEU A 71 4.61 -17.75 6.64
CA LEU A 71 5.62 -17.40 5.63
C LEU A 71 5.69 -15.88 5.36
N SER A 72 4.60 -15.17 5.65
CA SER A 72 4.51 -13.72 5.71
C SER A 72 3.68 -13.32 6.94
N LEU A 73 3.67 -12.03 7.28
CA LEU A 73 2.75 -11.48 8.27
C LEU A 73 1.43 -11.11 7.56
N ALA A 74 0.32 -11.74 7.96
CA ALA A 74 -1.00 -11.50 7.39
C ALA A 74 -1.97 -10.96 8.46
N PRO A 75 -2.94 -10.09 8.12
CA PRO A 75 -3.97 -9.68 9.07
C PRO A 75 -4.87 -10.86 9.46
N LYS A 76 -5.43 -10.83 10.67
CA LYS A 76 -6.56 -11.69 11.04
C LYS A 76 -7.77 -11.38 10.13
N PRO A 77 -8.72 -12.31 9.91
CA PRO A 77 -9.92 -12.03 9.11
C PRO A 77 -10.70 -10.82 9.64
N PHE A 78 -11.02 -9.87 8.75
CA PHE A 78 -11.69 -8.61 9.08
C PHE A 78 -12.69 -8.21 7.99
N GLU A 79 -13.65 -7.37 8.34
CA GLU A 79 -14.66 -6.84 7.42
C GLU A 79 -14.43 -5.36 7.11
N ILE A 80 -14.79 -4.93 5.90
CA ILE A 80 -14.74 -3.53 5.46
C ILE A 80 -16.00 -3.16 4.66
N CYS A 81 -16.43 -1.91 4.82
CA CYS A 81 -17.45 -1.29 4.01
C CYS A 81 -16.81 -0.54 2.84
N ILE A 82 -17.21 -0.88 1.61
CA ILE A 82 -16.74 -0.22 0.38
C ILE A 82 -17.94 0.50 -0.26
N LYS A 83 -17.89 1.84 -0.32
CA LYS A 83 -18.96 2.68 -0.92
C LYS A 83 -18.38 3.46 -2.10
N LYS A 84 -19.03 3.42 -3.27
CA LYS A 84 -18.54 4.14 -4.46
C LYS A 84 -18.52 5.67 -4.22
N ARG A 85 -17.39 6.30 -4.51
CA ARG A 85 -17.23 7.76 -4.52
C ARG A 85 -17.92 8.32 -5.77
N ARG A 86 -18.69 9.40 -5.60
CA ARG A 86 -19.40 10.07 -6.71
C ARG A 86 -18.41 10.82 -7.60
#